data_AF-A0A067PIE8-F1
#
_entry.id   AF-A0A067PIE8-F1
#
_cell.length_a   1.000
_cell.length_b   1.000
_cell.length_c   1.000
_cell.angle_alpha   90.00
_cell.angle_beta   90.00
_cell.angle_gamma   90.00
#
_symmetry.space_group_name_H-M   'P 1'
#
loop_
_entity.id
_entity.type
_entity.pdbx_description
1 polymer ?
#
loop_
_entity_poly.entity_id
_entity_poly.type
_entity_poly.pdbx_seq_one_letter_code
_entity_poly.pdbx_strand_id
1 'polypeptide(L)'
;MAWAGLQSLNVFVNSLIWNKNVVNWAPVWCDISTRLWVGASVGIPASSLCINRRLYHVSKARGHVGLTRSEKRWVVMTDLSICLGIPFLEMIMAYIVSINRFNIFEDVGCFPAVLNSPPTFALVLTWPLAITTISATYGARTIYRLSRLQYEINQVLQGSGNKNLSTNRYFRLLALASVEIVIGLPLSSFTIYSNVRGGIDPWVSFAETHQGFSVVYQLPSSAWRSYPPQALGIELSRWYIVLCAFTFFCFFGLGREAWSHYRRLPAHLLKLCRLVRPQQDQTTRQPSMAAVSPKTRASAPPDRDNRFDMDVEGLPEKPSITSSPSGSLSEHEHPPRHPPLVHAPPHRDRTPSIASLHFQPPDASPISTIG
;
A
#
# COMPACT_ATOMS: atom_id res chain seq x y z
N MET A 1 0.74 -1.76 4.63
CA MET A 1 0.32 -3.07 5.22
C MET A 1 -0.95 -3.61 4.57
N ALA A 2 -2.09 -2.91 4.61
CA ALA A 2 -3.35 -3.40 4.02
C ALA A 2 -3.20 -3.89 2.56
N TRP A 3 -2.58 -3.09 1.68
CA TRP A 3 -2.25 -3.49 0.30
C TRP A 3 -1.48 -4.81 0.19
N ALA A 4 -0.43 -5.01 1.00
CA ALA A 4 0.34 -6.25 0.99
C ALA A 4 -0.48 -7.46 1.48
N GLY A 5 -1.37 -7.28 2.47
CA GLY A 5 -2.28 -8.32 2.95
C GLY A 5 -3.35 -8.69 1.91
N LEU A 6 -3.98 -7.68 1.30
CA LEU A 6 -4.95 -7.87 0.20
C LEU A 6 -4.32 -8.57 -0.99
N GLN A 7 -3.10 -8.18 -1.39
CA GLN A 7 -2.42 -8.81 -2.52
C GLN A 7 -1.90 -10.22 -2.19
N SER A 8 -1.51 -10.47 -0.93
CA SER A 8 -1.18 -11.85 -0.49
C SER A 8 -2.41 -12.76 -0.54
N LEU A 9 -3.57 -12.27 -0.10
CA LEU A 9 -4.84 -13.00 -0.22
C LEU A 9 -5.24 -13.21 -1.70
N ASN A 10 -5.05 -12.21 -2.54
CA ASN A 10 -5.32 -12.31 -3.98
C ASN A 10 -4.47 -13.42 -4.64
N VAL A 11 -3.15 -13.38 -4.45
CA VAL A 11 -2.22 -14.40 -4.98
C VAL A 11 -2.53 -15.79 -4.41
N PHE A 12 -2.90 -15.89 -3.12
CA PHE A 12 -3.29 -17.16 -2.49
C PHE A 12 -4.55 -17.77 -3.13
N VAL A 13 -5.62 -16.98 -3.29
CA VAL A 13 -6.86 -17.45 -3.94
C VAL A 13 -6.60 -17.80 -5.41
N ASN A 14 -5.82 -17.01 -6.12
CA ASN A 14 -5.46 -17.28 -7.52
C ASN A 14 -4.71 -18.61 -7.68
N SER A 15 -3.66 -18.86 -6.87
CA SER A 15 -2.90 -20.12 -6.90
C SER A 15 -3.69 -21.33 -6.39
N LEU A 16 -4.79 -21.15 -5.65
CA LEU A 16 -5.71 -22.24 -5.30
C LEU A 16 -6.65 -22.59 -6.45
N ILE A 17 -7.27 -21.60 -7.09
CA ILE A 17 -8.27 -21.82 -8.15
C ILE A 17 -7.61 -22.29 -9.45
N TRP A 18 -6.46 -21.72 -9.83
CA TRP A 18 -5.77 -22.00 -11.11
C TRP A 18 -4.57 -22.95 -10.99
N ASN A 19 -4.52 -23.76 -9.93
CA ASN A 19 -3.59 -24.89 -9.79
C ASN A 19 -3.82 -25.90 -10.93
N LYS A 20 -2.81 -26.10 -11.80
CA LYS A 20 -2.87 -27.02 -12.96
C LYS A 20 -4.08 -26.84 -13.90
N ASN A 21 -4.65 -25.64 -13.98
CA ASN A 21 -5.73 -25.34 -14.90
C ASN A 21 -5.76 -23.85 -15.30
N VAL A 22 -6.42 -23.56 -16.43
CA VAL A 22 -6.54 -22.21 -17.00
C VAL A 22 -8.00 -21.76 -17.18
N VAL A 23 -8.97 -22.59 -16.80
CA VAL A 23 -10.40 -22.39 -17.08
C VAL A 23 -10.93 -21.15 -16.35
N ASN A 24 -11.72 -20.32 -17.03
CA ASN A 24 -12.28 -19.09 -16.46
C ASN A 24 -13.50 -19.37 -15.55
N TRP A 25 -13.26 -19.99 -14.39
CA TRP A 25 -14.29 -20.33 -13.41
C TRP A 25 -15.00 -19.11 -12.78
N ALA A 26 -14.29 -17.99 -12.66
CA ALA A 26 -14.72 -16.85 -11.85
C ALA A 26 -14.33 -15.50 -12.50
N PRO A 27 -14.97 -15.09 -13.62
CA PRO A 27 -14.57 -13.89 -14.35
C PRO A 27 -14.64 -12.60 -13.52
N VAL A 28 -15.65 -12.48 -12.64
CA VAL A 28 -15.80 -11.33 -11.72
C VAL A 28 -14.67 -11.27 -10.69
N TRP A 29 -14.15 -12.42 -10.24
CA TRP A 29 -12.96 -12.46 -9.39
C TRP A 29 -11.73 -12.00 -10.18
N CYS A 30 -11.57 -12.42 -11.43
CA CYS A 30 -10.45 -11.99 -12.27
C CYS A 30 -10.45 -10.46 -12.51
N ASP A 31 -11.60 -9.83 -12.75
CA ASP A 31 -11.70 -8.37 -12.88
C ASP A 31 -11.19 -7.63 -11.63
N ILE A 32 -11.60 -8.10 -10.44
CA ILE A 32 -11.16 -7.53 -9.16
C ILE A 32 -9.66 -7.82 -8.94
N SER A 33 -9.22 -9.03 -9.28
CA SER A 33 -7.83 -9.50 -9.15
C SER A 33 -6.85 -8.65 -9.95
N THR A 34 -7.13 -8.38 -11.23
CA THR A 34 -6.20 -7.62 -12.09
C THR A 34 -6.11 -6.15 -11.71
N ARG A 35 -7.22 -5.54 -11.24
CA ARG A 35 -7.21 -4.18 -10.68
C ARG A 35 -6.44 -4.13 -9.35
N LEU A 36 -6.59 -5.15 -8.49
CA LEU A 36 -5.79 -5.27 -7.26
C LEU A 36 -4.29 -5.42 -7.56
N TRP A 37 -3.89 -6.22 -8.55
CA TRP A 37 -2.48 -6.31 -8.98
C TRP A 37 -1.90 -4.94 -9.35
N VAL A 38 -2.58 -4.17 -10.21
CA VAL A 38 -2.15 -2.81 -10.59
C VAL A 38 -2.06 -1.91 -9.36
N GLY A 39 -3.14 -1.80 -8.59
CA GLY A 39 -3.21 -0.92 -7.42
C GLY A 39 -2.23 -1.30 -6.30
N ALA A 40 -1.92 -2.58 -6.11
CA ALA A 40 -0.95 -3.03 -5.13
C ALA A 40 0.50 -2.70 -5.53
N SER A 41 0.83 -2.71 -6.83
CA SER A 41 2.18 -2.38 -7.33
C SER A 41 2.61 -0.96 -6.93
N VAL A 42 1.67 -0.02 -6.88
CA VAL A 42 1.84 1.36 -6.40
C VAL A 42 1.48 1.52 -4.92
N GLY A 43 0.46 0.82 -4.42
CA GLY A 43 -0.06 0.93 -3.05
C GLY A 43 0.89 0.38 -1.97
N ILE A 44 1.73 -0.59 -2.31
CA ILE A 44 2.79 -1.11 -1.43
C ILE A 44 3.91 -0.06 -1.23
N PRO A 45 4.57 0.48 -2.27
CA PRO A 45 5.57 1.55 -2.08
C PRO A 45 4.95 2.86 -1.59
N ALA A 46 3.72 3.21 -1.98
CA ALA A 46 3.01 4.36 -1.38
C ALA A 46 2.78 4.17 0.13
N SER A 47 2.47 2.95 0.58
CA SER A 47 2.41 2.63 2.03
C SER A 47 3.75 2.89 2.74
N SER A 48 4.87 2.59 2.08
CA SER A 48 6.20 2.80 2.65
C SER A 48 6.58 4.30 2.66
N LEU A 49 6.23 5.04 1.60
CA LEU A 49 6.35 6.49 1.54
C LEU A 49 5.59 7.19 2.68
N CYS A 50 4.33 6.81 2.92
CA CYS A 50 3.54 7.34 4.06
C CYS A 50 4.27 7.10 5.42
N ILE A 51 4.90 5.93 5.61
CA ILE A 51 5.67 5.58 6.82
C ILE A 51 6.97 6.40 6.92
N ASN A 52 7.79 6.42 5.86
CA ASN A 52 9.07 7.12 5.83
C ASN A 52 8.90 8.65 5.98
N ARG A 53 7.88 9.23 5.34
CA ARG A 53 7.46 10.63 5.51
C ARG A 53 7.16 10.93 6.98
N ARG A 54 6.31 10.12 7.63
CA ARG A 54 5.92 10.31 9.03
C ARG A 54 7.10 10.17 9.99
N LEU A 55 8.01 9.23 9.74
CA LEU A 55 9.24 9.08 10.53
C LEU A 55 10.20 10.26 10.33
N TYR A 56 10.33 10.78 9.11
CA TYR A 56 11.12 11.98 8.81
C TYR A 56 10.61 13.19 9.60
N HIS A 57 9.30 13.45 9.61
CA HIS A 57 8.71 14.55 10.39
C HIS A 57 8.99 14.42 11.90
N VAL A 58 8.86 13.23 12.47
CA VAL A 58 9.22 12.96 13.87
C VAL A 58 10.71 13.19 14.14
N SER A 59 11.61 12.73 13.25
CA SER A 59 13.07 12.92 13.40
C SER A 59 13.53 14.39 13.32
N LYS A 60 12.69 15.30 12.81
CA LYS A 60 12.98 16.74 12.73
C LYS A 60 12.45 17.56 13.93
N ALA A 61 12.10 16.91 15.04
CA ALA A 61 11.43 17.51 16.21
C ALA A 61 10.05 18.16 15.95
N ARG A 62 9.64 18.39 14.69
CA ARG A 62 8.25 18.62 14.25
C ARG A 62 7.38 17.35 14.37
N GLY A 63 7.43 16.69 15.52
CA GLY A 63 6.50 15.65 15.91
C GLY A 63 5.11 16.23 16.24
N HIS A 64 4.17 15.37 16.64
CA HIS A 64 2.79 15.79 16.96
C HIS A 64 2.63 16.59 18.29
N VAL A 65 3.75 16.93 18.94
CA VAL A 65 3.83 17.81 20.10
C VAL A 65 3.64 19.24 19.61
N GLY A 66 2.65 19.96 20.14
CA GLY A 66 2.29 21.31 19.70
C GLY A 66 1.35 21.41 18.49
N LEU A 67 1.28 20.41 17.60
CA LEU A 67 0.38 20.48 16.42
C LEU A 67 -1.11 20.55 16.81
N THR A 68 -1.85 21.44 16.16
CA THR A 68 -3.29 21.65 16.32
C THR A 68 -4.12 20.43 15.86
N ARG A 69 -5.41 20.40 16.24
CA ARG A 69 -6.36 19.38 15.74
C ARG A 69 -6.51 19.43 14.21
N SER A 70 -6.41 20.62 13.61
CA SER A 70 -6.52 20.83 12.16
C SER A 70 -5.30 20.25 11.42
N GLU A 71 -4.08 20.59 11.83
CA GLU A 71 -2.86 20.05 11.21
C GLU A 71 -2.79 18.51 11.32
N LYS A 72 -3.21 17.96 12.46
CA LYS A 72 -3.33 16.51 12.66
C LYS A 72 -4.28 15.85 11.66
N ARG A 73 -5.40 16.50 11.30
CA ARG A 73 -6.31 16.04 10.23
C ARG A 73 -5.66 16.15 8.86
N TRP A 74 -5.01 17.27 8.55
CA TRP A 74 -4.32 17.48 7.26
C TRP A 74 -3.24 16.43 7.00
N VAL A 75 -2.39 16.11 7.98
CA VAL A 75 -1.36 15.05 7.85
C VAL A 75 -2.00 13.70 7.48
N VAL A 76 -3.05 13.29 8.21
CA VAL A 76 -3.76 12.02 7.96
C VAL A 76 -4.45 12.03 6.59
N MET A 77 -5.04 13.15 6.18
CA MET A 77 -5.70 13.28 4.88
C MET A 77 -4.68 13.21 3.72
N THR A 78 -3.49 13.79 3.87
CA THR A 78 -2.40 13.61 2.88
C THR A 78 -1.84 12.20 2.86
N ASP A 79 -1.68 11.55 4.02
CA ASP A 79 -1.24 10.15 4.07
C ASP A 79 -2.29 9.25 3.38
N LEU A 80 -3.60 9.49 3.58
CA LEU A 80 -4.67 8.77 2.89
C LEU A 80 -4.72 9.04 1.37
N SER A 81 -4.55 10.29 0.93
CA SER A 81 -4.55 10.59 -0.51
C SER A 81 -3.36 9.98 -1.25
N ILE A 82 -2.19 9.91 -0.61
CA ILE A 82 -1.02 9.18 -1.14
C ILE A 82 -1.27 7.66 -1.12
N CYS A 83 -1.65 7.11 0.03
CA CYS A 83 -1.74 5.67 0.24
C CYS A 83 -2.98 4.98 -0.41
N LEU A 84 -3.99 5.74 -0.86
CA LEU A 84 -5.18 5.22 -1.56
C LEU A 84 -5.46 5.93 -2.89
N GLY A 85 -5.36 7.26 -2.93
CA GLY A 85 -5.71 8.05 -4.12
C GLY A 85 -4.82 7.75 -5.33
N ILE A 86 -3.50 7.59 -5.13
CA ILE A 86 -2.58 7.24 -6.22
C ILE A 86 -2.87 5.82 -6.76
N PRO A 87 -3.00 4.75 -5.92
CA PRO A 87 -3.46 3.44 -6.39
C PRO A 87 -4.78 3.43 -7.17
N PHE A 88 -5.78 4.22 -6.76
CA PHE A 88 -7.05 4.31 -7.51
C PHE A 88 -6.90 5.04 -8.84
N LEU A 89 -6.10 6.10 -8.90
CA LEU A 89 -5.75 6.77 -10.16
C LEU A 89 -5.01 5.80 -11.11
N GLU A 90 -4.11 4.98 -10.58
CA GLU A 90 -3.36 3.96 -11.34
C GLU A 90 -4.28 2.88 -11.93
N MET A 91 -5.24 2.37 -11.14
CA MET A 91 -6.23 1.39 -11.63
C MET A 91 -7.06 1.90 -12.82
N ILE A 92 -7.32 3.21 -12.85
CA ILE A 92 -8.02 3.90 -13.94
C ILE A 92 -7.05 4.12 -15.11
N MET A 93 -5.86 4.65 -14.86
CA MET A 93 -4.89 4.96 -15.92
C MET A 93 -4.42 3.70 -16.68
N ALA A 94 -4.22 2.59 -15.95
CA ALA A 94 -3.86 1.31 -16.54
C ALA A 94 -4.95 0.71 -17.45
N TYR A 95 -6.20 1.21 -17.44
CA TYR A 95 -7.20 0.83 -18.43
C TYR A 95 -6.80 1.29 -19.84
N ILE A 96 -6.24 2.51 -19.99
CA ILE A 96 -5.90 3.12 -21.29
C ILE A 96 -4.90 2.28 -22.10
N VAL A 97 -4.05 1.53 -21.40
CA VAL A 97 -2.97 0.68 -21.95
C VAL A 97 -3.27 -0.83 -21.83
N SER A 98 -4.47 -1.20 -21.42
CA SER A 98 -4.90 -2.59 -21.27
C SER A 98 -5.45 -3.12 -22.59
N ILE A 99 -4.81 -4.14 -23.15
CA ILE A 99 -5.21 -4.76 -24.43
C ILE A 99 -6.47 -5.59 -24.31
N ASN A 100 -6.63 -6.31 -23.20
CA ASN A 100 -7.78 -7.17 -22.96
C ASN A 100 -8.06 -7.30 -21.45
N ARG A 101 -9.29 -7.70 -21.13
CA ARG A 101 -9.89 -7.66 -19.79
C ARG A 101 -8.99 -8.25 -18.70
N PHE A 102 -8.44 -9.43 -18.94
CA PHE A 102 -7.41 -10.10 -18.14
C PHE A 102 -6.87 -11.33 -18.87
N ASN A 103 -5.68 -11.78 -18.48
CA ASN A 103 -5.13 -13.07 -18.88
C ASN A 103 -5.15 -14.05 -17.70
N ILE A 104 -5.31 -15.34 -17.99
CA ILE A 104 -5.21 -16.42 -17.00
C ILE A 104 -3.94 -17.21 -17.31
N PHE A 105 -3.05 -17.29 -16.34
CA PHE A 105 -1.82 -18.08 -16.41
C PHE A 105 -1.93 -19.29 -15.47
N GLU A 106 -1.65 -20.50 -15.96
CA GLU A 106 -1.64 -21.71 -15.14
C GLU A 106 -0.69 -21.58 -13.93
N ASP A 107 -1.09 -22.08 -12.77
CA ASP A 107 -0.40 -21.98 -11.47
C ASP A 107 -0.26 -20.54 -10.89
N VAL A 108 -0.72 -19.50 -11.60
CA VAL A 108 -0.59 -18.08 -11.22
C VAL A 108 -1.96 -17.37 -11.13
N GLY A 109 -2.93 -17.78 -11.94
CA GLY A 109 -4.29 -17.24 -12.00
C GLY A 109 -4.43 -15.95 -12.80
N CYS A 110 -5.39 -15.09 -12.41
CA CYS A 110 -5.75 -13.89 -13.15
C CYS A 110 -4.70 -12.78 -13.02
N PHE A 111 -4.15 -12.32 -14.15
CA PHE A 111 -3.09 -11.31 -14.23
C PHE A 111 -3.48 -10.18 -15.21
N PRO A 112 -3.14 -8.90 -14.91
CA PRO A 112 -3.48 -7.77 -15.79
C PRO A 112 -2.79 -7.90 -17.15
N ALA A 113 -3.55 -7.70 -18.22
CA ALA A 113 -3.03 -7.70 -19.58
C ALA A 113 -2.84 -6.26 -20.08
N VAL A 114 -1.57 -5.88 -20.28
CA VAL A 114 -1.12 -4.51 -20.57
C VAL A 114 -0.12 -4.57 -21.72
N LEU A 115 -0.26 -3.69 -22.71
CA LEU A 115 0.66 -3.62 -23.85
C LEU A 115 2.01 -3.04 -23.42
N ASN A 116 3.14 -3.56 -23.92
CA ASN A 116 4.45 -3.00 -23.60
C ASN A 116 4.81 -1.84 -24.55
N SER A 117 4.09 -0.72 -24.40
CA SER A 117 4.15 0.43 -25.33
C SER A 117 4.59 1.72 -24.64
N PRO A 118 5.00 2.79 -25.38
CA PRO A 118 5.44 4.05 -24.80
C PRO A 118 4.50 4.67 -23.74
N PRO A 119 3.17 4.72 -23.90
CA PRO A 119 2.29 5.20 -22.84
C PRO A 119 2.34 4.32 -21.58
N THR A 120 2.53 3.00 -21.68
CA THR A 120 2.64 2.11 -20.50
C THR A 120 3.83 2.47 -19.61
N PHE A 121 4.94 2.91 -20.19
CA PHE A 121 6.08 3.41 -19.41
C PHE A 121 5.70 4.66 -18.62
N ALA A 122 5.07 5.64 -19.26
CA ALA A 122 4.68 6.91 -18.63
C ALA A 122 3.52 6.76 -17.63
N LEU A 123 2.56 5.89 -17.92
CA LEU A 123 1.28 5.78 -17.23
C LEU A 123 1.21 4.68 -16.16
N VAL A 124 2.14 3.70 -16.17
CA VAL A 124 2.14 2.57 -15.22
C VAL A 124 3.53 2.27 -14.67
N LEU A 125 4.53 2.04 -15.52
CA LEU A 125 5.83 1.54 -15.04
C LEU A 125 6.66 2.60 -14.29
N THR A 126 6.46 3.90 -14.59
CA THR A 126 7.21 4.99 -13.94
C THR A 126 6.75 5.25 -12.50
N TRP A 127 5.48 5.06 -12.14
CA TRP A 127 4.96 5.43 -10.82
C TRP A 127 5.57 4.63 -9.65
N PRO A 128 5.72 3.29 -9.72
CA PRO A 128 6.45 2.54 -8.70
C PRO A 128 7.89 3.03 -8.49
N LEU A 129 8.63 3.34 -9.57
CA LEU A 129 9.99 3.87 -9.48
C LEU A 129 10.02 5.28 -8.88
N ALA A 130 9.13 6.18 -9.31
CA ALA A 130 9.05 7.53 -8.78
C ALA A 130 8.73 7.54 -7.28
N ILE A 131 7.77 6.72 -6.85
CA ILE A 131 7.32 6.65 -5.45
C ILE A 131 8.38 5.98 -4.56
N THR A 132 9.01 4.89 -4.99
CA THR A 132 10.15 4.28 -4.26
C THR A 132 11.35 5.24 -4.20
N THR A 133 11.63 6.01 -5.25
CA THR A 133 12.68 7.04 -5.23
C THR A 133 12.39 8.13 -4.21
N ILE A 134 11.19 8.72 -4.23
CA ILE A 134 10.79 9.75 -3.25
C ILE A 134 10.88 9.17 -1.82
N SER A 135 10.34 7.97 -1.61
CA SER A 135 10.36 7.24 -0.34
C SER A 135 11.79 6.99 0.15
N ALA A 136 12.69 6.51 -0.72
CA ALA A 136 14.10 6.31 -0.43
C ALA A 136 14.80 7.62 -0.02
N THR A 137 14.51 8.77 -0.61
CA THR A 137 15.09 10.04 -0.15
C THR A 137 14.62 10.43 1.25
N TYR A 138 13.36 10.15 1.62
CA TYR A 138 12.87 10.34 2.98
C TYR A 138 13.51 9.33 3.94
N GLY A 139 13.62 8.06 3.54
CA GLY A 139 14.30 7.00 4.28
C GLY A 139 15.75 7.37 4.59
N ALA A 140 16.57 7.67 3.58
CA ALA A 140 17.97 8.04 3.73
C ALA A 140 18.18 9.28 4.61
N ARG A 141 17.38 10.35 4.40
CA ARG A 141 17.42 11.56 5.26
C ARG A 141 17.03 11.28 6.70
N THR A 142 16.12 10.33 6.91
CA THR A 142 15.69 9.90 8.25
C THR A 142 16.77 9.05 8.92
N ILE A 143 17.34 8.07 8.21
CA ILE A 143 18.47 7.25 8.66
C ILE A 143 19.63 8.16 9.10
N TYR A 144 20.02 9.13 8.27
CA TYR A 144 21.08 10.08 8.61
C TYR A 144 20.79 10.89 9.89
N ARG A 145 19.61 11.52 9.97
CA ARG A 145 19.22 12.33 11.15
C ARG A 145 19.13 11.51 12.42
N LEU A 146 18.53 10.32 12.34
CA LEU A 146 18.35 9.43 13.47
C LEU A 146 19.68 8.85 13.97
N SER A 147 20.56 8.40 13.07
CA SER A 147 21.89 7.91 13.45
C SER A 147 22.76 9.00 14.06
N ARG A 148 22.69 10.23 13.54
CA ARG A 148 23.36 11.40 14.15
C ARG A 148 22.80 11.72 15.54
N LEU A 149 21.48 11.74 15.71
CA LEU A 149 20.84 11.97 17.01
C LEU A 149 21.23 10.89 18.03
N GLN A 150 21.31 9.61 17.61
CA GLN A 150 21.81 8.54 18.47
C GLN A 150 23.28 8.74 18.84
N TYR A 151 24.13 9.20 17.93
CA TYR A 151 25.53 9.53 18.24
C TYR A 151 25.63 10.67 19.27
N GLU A 152 24.88 11.75 19.09
CA GLU A 152 24.81 12.90 20.01
C GLU A 152 24.26 12.47 21.40
N ILE A 153 23.24 11.62 21.45
CA ILE A 153 22.72 11.04 22.71
C ILE A 153 23.75 10.14 23.39
N ASN A 154 24.47 9.29 22.65
CA ASN A 154 25.53 8.43 23.22
C ASN A 154 26.75 9.23 23.69
N GLN A 155 27.03 10.40 23.09
CA GLN A 155 28.05 11.34 23.56
C GLN A 155 27.65 11.99 24.90
N VAL A 156 26.39 12.42 25.05
CA VAL A 156 25.91 13.10 26.28
C VAL A 156 25.63 12.11 27.42
N LEU A 157 25.18 10.88 27.12
CA LEU A 157 24.79 9.89 28.13
C LEU A 157 25.90 8.88 28.49
N GLN A 158 27.19 9.19 28.27
CA GLN A 158 28.30 8.28 28.58
C GLN A 158 28.31 7.79 30.05
N GLY A 159 27.71 8.53 30.99
CA GLY A 159 27.58 8.16 32.40
C GLY A 159 26.22 7.59 32.85
N SER A 160 25.20 7.44 31.98
CA SER A 160 23.85 7.04 32.40
C SER A 160 23.34 5.78 31.70
N GLY A 161 23.19 4.70 32.46
CA GLY A 161 22.84 3.36 31.95
C GLY A 161 21.45 3.20 31.30
N ASN A 162 20.60 4.24 31.35
CA ASN A 162 19.21 4.17 30.88
C ASN A 162 19.06 4.29 29.34
N LYS A 163 19.63 3.32 28.61
CA LYS A 163 19.48 3.14 27.14
C LYS A 163 18.08 2.66 26.71
N ASN A 164 17.03 3.05 27.44
CA ASN A 164 15.69 2.46 27.40
C ASN A 164 14.68 3.17 26.48
N LEU A 165 15.09 4.16 25.68
CA LEU A 165 14.23 4.86 24.71
C LEU A 165 13.94 4.03 23.43
N SER A 166 13.29 2.88 23.62
CA SER A 166 12.65 2.07 22.57
C SER A 166 13.53 1.68 21.36
N THR A 167 14.80 1.35 21.62
CA THR A 167 15.82 0.91 20.65
C THR A 167 15.30 -0.13 19.65
N ASN A 168 14.47 -1.08 20.08
CA ASN A 168 13.90 -2.12 19.21
C ASN A 168 12.85 -1.59 18.21
N ARG A 169 12.11 -0.52 18.54
CA ARG A 169 11.18 0.13 17.60
C ARG A 169 11.96 0.96 16.58
N TYR A 170 12.99 1.66 17.05
CA TYR A 170 13.94 2.43 16.22
C TYR A 170 14.58 1.55 15.12
N PHE A 171 15.22 0.44 15.49
CA PHE A 171 15.95 -0.40 14.52
C PHE A 171 15.04 -1.05 13.48
N ARG A 172 13.82 -1.46 13.84
CA ARG A 172 12.86 -2.06 12.90
C ARG A 172 12.36 -1.06 11.85
N LEU A 173 12.17 0.19 12.24
CA LEU A 173 11.80 1.28 11.32
C LEU A 173 12.98 1.70 10.43
N LEU A 174 14.19 1.74 11.00
CA LEU A 174 15.43 2.00 10.24
C LEU A 174 15.67 0.93 9.17
N ALA A 175 15.53 -0.35 9.54
CA ALA A 175 15.74 -1.48 8.65
C ALA A 175 14.68 -1.61 7.56
N LEU A 176 13.42 -1.22 7.82
CA LEU A 176 12.38 -1.13 6.78
C LEU A 176 12.79 -0.14 5.66
N ALA A 177 13.25 1.06 6.04
CA ALA A 177 13.73 2.06 5.10
C ALA A 177 14.97 1.58 4.33
N SER A 178 15.91 0.90 5.00
CA SER A 178 17.08 0.30 4.33
C SER A 178 16.70 -0.79 3.32
N VAL A 179 15.74 -1.66 3.63
CA VAL A 179 15.26 -2.71 2.71
C VAL A 179 14.61 -2.11 1.46
N GLU A 180 13.86 -1.02 1.59
CA GLU A 180 13.29 -0.31 0.44
C GLU A 180 14.37 0.32 -0.46
N ILE A 181 15.42 0.90 0.13
CA ILE A 181 16.56 1.47 -0.61
C ILE A 181 17.37 0.37 -1.32
N VAL A 182 17.63 -0.76 -0.65
CA VAL A 182 18.52 -1.83 -1.15
C VAL A 182 17.82 -2.80 -2.09
N ILE A 183 16.51 -3.04 -1.94
CA ILE A 183 15.76 -4.01 -2.73
C ILE A 183 14.70 -3.34 -3.61
N GLY A 184 13.92 -2.40 -3.05
CA GLY A 184 12.82 -1.75 -3.76
C GLY A 184 13.29 -0.96 -4.99
N LEU A 185 14.26 -0.06 -4.80
CA LEU A 185 14.80 0.76 -5.89
C LEU A 185 15.45 -0.07 -7.02
N PRO A 186 16.37 -1.02 -6.76
CA PRO A 186 16.93 -1.85 -7.82
C PRO A 186 15.88 -2.72 -8.51
N LEU A 187 14.88 -3.23 -7.79
CA LEU A 187 13.82 -4.05 -8.39
C LEU A 187 12.92 -3.23 -9.32
N SER A 188 12.45 -2.05 -8.90
CA SER A 188 11.67 -1.15 -9.78
C SER A 188 12.46 -0.72 -11.02
N SER A 189 13.77 -0.49 -10.86
CA SER A 189 14.67 -0.15 -11.97
C SER A 189 14.86 -1.33 -12.92
N PHE A 190 15.01 -2.54 -12.38
CA PHE A 190 15.13 -3.79 -13.14
C PHE A 190 13.84 -4.11 -13.91
N THR A 191 12.66 -3.88 -13.33
CA THR A 191 11.36 -4.06 -14.02
C THR A 191 11.27 -3.16 -15.25
N ILE A 192 11.68 -1.90 -15.18
CA ILE A 192 11.70 -1.01 -16.35
C ILE A 192 12.73 -1.50 -17.38
N TYR A 193 13.95 -1.85 -16.95
CA TYR A 193 14.98 -2.40 -17.82
C TYR A 193 14.54 -3.68 -18.55
N SER A 194 13.86 -4.61 -17.87
CA SER A 194 13.38 -5.86 -18.48
C SER A 194 12.25 -5.61 -19.46
N ASN A 195 11.36 -4.65 -19.21
CA ASN A 195 10.31 -4.26 -20.18
C ASN A 195 10.93 -3.57 -21.41
N VAL A 196 11.89 -2.66 -21.25
CA VAL A 196 12.60 -2.05 -22.41
C VAL A 196 13.34 -3.12 -23.23
N ARG A 197 13.99 -4.09 -22.56
CA ARG A 197 14.71 -5.18 -23.23
C ARG A 197 13.80 -6.20 -23.90
N GLY A 198 12.52 -6.27 -23.50
CA GLY A 198 11.51 -7.15 -24.11
C GLY A 198 11.06 -6.72 -25.51
N GLY A 199 11.45 -5.53 -25.97
CA GLY A 199 10.89 -4.90 -27.17
C GLY A 199 9.70 -4.01 -26.81
N ILE A 200 9.54 -2.88 -27.50
CA ILE A 200 8.49 -1.89 -27.22
C ILE A 200 7.56 -1.82 -28.44
N ASP A 201 6.29 -2.13 -28.22
CA ASP A 201 5.27 -2.13 -29.27
C ASP A 201 4.78 -0.70 -29.57
N PRO A 202 4.53 -0.35 -30.84
CA PRO A 202 3.99 0.96 -31.20
C PRO A 202 2.54 1.10 -30.72
N TRP A 203 2.25 2.15 -29.95
CA TRP A 203 0.87 2.50 -29.61
C TRP A 203 0.26 3.33 -30.74
N VAL A 204 -0.62 2.73 -31.54
CA VAL A 204 -1.24 3.38 -32.72
C VAL A 204 -2.48 4.18 -32.31
N SER A 205 -3.43 3.55 -31.61
CA SER A 205 -4.62 4.24 -31.10
C SER A 205 -5.27 3.53 -29.91
N PHE A 206 -6.06 4.27 -29.13
CA PHE A 206 -6.88 3.72 -28.04
C PHE A 206 -7.89 2.69 -28.56
N ALA A 207 -8.55 2.99 -29.70
CA ALA A 207 -9.55 2.11 -30.30
C ALA A 207 -8.95 0.77 -30.74
N GLU A 208 -7.77 0.80 -31.36
CA GLU A 208 -7.00 -0.39 -31.76
C GLU A 208 -6.52 -1.20 -30.55
N THR A 209 -6.00 -0.53 -29.52
CA THR A 209 -5.61 -1.18 -28.26
C THR A 209 -6.75 -1.97 -27.61
N HIS A 210 -8.01 -1.52 -27.80
CA HIS A 210 -9.21 -2.16 -27.24
C HIS A 210 -9.97 -3.04 -28.25
N GLN A 211 -9.43 -3.31 -29.45
CA GLN A 211 -10.04 -4.27 -30.38
C GLN A 211 -10.04 -5.67 -29.76
N GLY A 212 -11.23 -6.22 -29.52
CA GLY A 212 -11.36 -7.51 -28.85
C GLY A 212 -11.09 -7.46 -27.34
N PHE A 213 -11.21 -6.31 -26.67
CA PHE A 213 -10.94 -6.19 -25.21
C PHE A 213 -11.65 -7.23 -24.32
N SER A 214 -12.79 -7.78 -24.76
CA SER A 214 -13.52 -8.85 -24.07
C SER A 214 -12.84 -10.24 -24.09
N VAL A 215 -11.81 -10.45 -24.91
CA VAL A 215 -11.07 -11.70 -25.03
C VAL A 215 -10.27 -11.99 -23.74
N VAL A 216 -10.24 -13.25 -23.33
CA VAL A 216 -9.47 -13.74 -22.19
C VAL A 216 -8.52 -14.83 -22.67
N TYR A 217 -7.23 -14.53 -22.71
CA TYR A 217 -6.22 -15.54 -23.05
C TYR A 217 -5.98 -16.47 -21.87
N GLN A 218 -5.95 -17.77 -22.16
CA GLN A 218 -5.76 -18.86 -21.20
C GLN A 218 -4.44 -19.56 -21.55
N LEU A 219 -3.37 -19.24 -20.80
CA LEU A 219 -2.01 -19.68 -21.11
C LEU A 219 -1.59 -20.84 -20.20
N PRO A 220 -1.38 -22.06 -20.73
CA PRO A 220 -0.87 -23.18 -19.95
C PRO A 220 0.59 -22.96 -19.54
N SER A 221 1.02 -23.68 -18.52
CA SER A 221 2.35 -23.62 -17.91
C SER A 221 3.48 -24.00 -18.88
N SER A 222 3.19 -24.75 -19.94
CA SER A 222 4.12 -24.98 -21.05
C SER A 222 4.31 -23.74 -21.93
N ALA A 223 3.23 -22.99 -22.20
CA ALA A 223 3.26 -21.81 -23.07
C ALA A 223 3.91 -20.61 -22.38
N TRP A 224 3.45 -20.22 -21.19
CA TRP A 224 3.98 -19.00 -20.54
C TRP A 224 5.40 -19.16 -19.98
N ARG A 225 5.85 -20.40 -19.71
CA ARG A 225 7.25 -20.70 -19.33
C ARG A 225 8.17 -20.87 -20.53
N SER A 226 7.66 -20.93 -21.76
CA SER A 226 8.48 -21.11 -22.99
C SER A 226 9.41 -19.94 -23.29
N TYR A 227 9.07 -18.72 -22.84
CA TYR A 227 9.85 -17.51 -23.04
C TYR A 227 10.43 -17.00 -21.69
N PRO A 228 11.71 -17.29 -21.39
CA PRO A 228 12.28 -17.05 -20.05
C PRO A 228 12.17 -15.61 -19.52
N PRO A 229 12.31 -14.53 -20.32
CA PRO A 229 12.18 -13.17 -19.81
C PRO A 229 10.79 -12.84 -19.26
N GLN A 230 9.72 -13.31 -19.91
CA GLN A 230 8.35 -13.13 -19.44
C GLN A 230 8.06 -14.01 -18.23
N ALA A 231 8.49 -15.28 -18.26
CA ALA A 231 8.34 -16.19 -17.12
C ALA A 231 9.03 -15.65 -15.86
N LEU A 232 10.23 -15.09 -16.00
CA LEU A 232 10.95 -14.42 -14.92
C LEU A 232 10.19 -13.18 -14.40
N GLY A 233 9.63 -12.36 -15.29
CA GLY A 233 8.83 -11.19 -14.91
C GLY A 233 7.59 -11.56 -14.08
N ILE A 234 6.85 -12.59 -14.53
CA ILE A 234 5.66 -13.11 -13.83
C ILE A 234 6.07 -13.66 -12.45
N GLU A 235 7.09 -14.52 -12.36
CA GLU A 235 7.53 -15.08 -11.09
C GLU A 235 8.08 -14.01 -10.13
N LEU A 236 8.89 -13.06 -10.61
CA LEU A 236 9.37 -11.94 -9.78
C LEU A 236 8.20 -11.12 -9.22
N SER A 237 7.15 -10.87 -10.01
CA SER A 237 5.96 -10.17 -9.52
C SER A 237 5.24 -10.94 -8.42
N ARG A 238 5.17 -12.28 -8.51
CA ARG A 238 4.57 -13.18 -7.52
C ARG A 238 5.40 -13.23 -6.24
N TRP A 239 6.71 -13.45 -6.35
CA TRP A 239 7.63 -13.53 -5.22
C TRP A 239 7.84 -12.18 -4.50
N TYR A 240 7.76 -11.05 -5.21
CA TYR A 240 7.84 -9.72 -4.60
C TYR A 240 6.76 -9.51 -3.52
N ILE A 241 5.51 -9.90 -3.79
CA ILE A 241 4.41 -9.80 -2.82
C ILE A 241 4.69 -10.63 -1.56
N VAL A 242 5.19 -11.86 -1.74
CA VAL A 242 5.57 -12.78 -0.66
C VAL A 242 6.70 -12.18 0.18
N LEU A 243 7.75 -11.66 -0.46
CA LEU A 243 8.86 -10.99 0.22
C LEU A 243 8.37 -9.76 1.01
N CYS A 244 7.55 -8.89 0.41
CA CYS A 244 6.95 -7.76 1.11
C CYS A 244 6.12 -8.20 2.33
N ALA A 245 5.31 -9.27 2.22
CA ALA A 245 4.53 -9.80 3.33
C ALA A 245 5.43 -10.27 4.49
N PHE A 246 6.48 -11.04 4.21
CA PHE A 246 7.46 -11.44 5.23
C PHE A 246 8.22 -10.26 5.83
N THR A 247 8.67 -9.29 5.01
CA THR A 247 9.31 -8.05 5.48
C THR A 247 8.40 -7.28 6.46
N PHE A 248 7.13 -7.08 6.11
CA PHE A 248 6.16 -6.42 7.01
C PHE A 248 5.86 -7.26 8.26
N PHE A 249 5.80 -8.59 8.17
CA PHE A 249 5.57 -9.47 9.32
C PHE A 249 6.76 -9.42 10.31
N CYS A 250 7.99 -9.47 9.82
CA CYS A 250 9.19 -9.35 10.64
C CYS A 250 9.30 -7.97 11.31
N PHE A 251 9.12 -6.88 10.54
CA PHE A 251 9.27 -5.51 11.07
C PHE A 251 8.08 -4.97 11.87
N PHE A 252 6.90 -5.60 11.80
CA PHE A 252 5.75 -5.21 12.63
C PHE A 252 5.23 -6.36 13.51
N GLY A 253 4.82 -7.48 12.92
CA GLY A 253 4.25 -8.66 13.60
C GLY A 253 5.08 -9.24 14.75
N LEU A 254 6.41 -9.33 14.64
CA LEU A 254 7.29 -9.82 15.73
C LEU A 254 7.52 -8.82 16.89
N GLY A 255 6.74 -7.74 16.99
CA GLY A 255 6.96 -6.68 17.98
C GLY A 255 6.45 -7.03 19.37
N ARG A 256 7.07 -6.51 20.44
CA ARG A 256 6.52 -6.58 21.82
C ARG A 256 5.08 -6.05 21.90
N GLU A 257 4.77 -5.03 21.09
CA GLU A 257 3.45 -4.44 20.94
C GLU A 257 2.45 -5.44 20.33
N ALA A 258 2.80 -6.04 19.18
CA ALA A 258 2.00 -7.08 18.53
C ALA A 258 1.81 -8.33 19.43
N TRP A 259 2.85 -8.76 20.15
CA TRP A 259 2.75 -9.81 21.17
C TRP A 259 1.77 -9.50 22.30
N SER A 260 1.59 -8.23 22.66
CA SER A 260 0.54 -7.81 23.62
C SER A 260 -0.86 -8.04 23.04
N HIS A 261 -1.07 -7.82 21.75
CA HIS A 261 -2.33 -8.13 21.06
C HIS A 261 -2.53 -9.64 20.90
N TYR A 262 -1.50 -10.40 20.47
CA TYR A 262 -1.59 -11.86 20.35
C TYR A 262 -1.89 -12.55 21.68
N ARG A 263 -1.31 -12.09 22.81
CA ARG A 263 -1.64 -12.62 24.15
C ARG A 263 -3.07 -12.31 24.61
N ARG A 264 -3.74 -11.31 24.02
CA ARG A 264 -5.14 -10.97 24.30
C ARG A 264 -6.13 -11.72 23.40
N LEU A 265 -5.69 -12.22 22.24
CA LEU A 265 -6.56 -12.97 21.31
C LEU A 265 -7.25 -14.18 21.96
N PRO A 266 -6.55 -15.09 22.68
CA PRO A 266 -7.20 -16.22 23.35
C PRO A 266 -8.29 -15.79 24.34
N ALA A 267 -8.07 -14.70 25.09
CA ALA A 267 -9.05 -14.18 26.03
C ALA A 267 -10.28 -13.56 25.34
N HIS A 268 -10.13 -12.98 24.14
CA HIS A 268 -11.25 -12.51 23.33
C HIS A 268 -12.01 -13.66 22.66
N LEU A 269 -11.30 -14.65 22.10
CA LEU A 269 -11.91 -15.84 21.51
C LEU A 269 -12.66 -16.66 22.57
N LEU A 270 -12.09 -16.84 23.78
CA LEU A 270 -12.79 -17.48 24.90
C LEU A 270 -14.02 -16.69 25.38
N LYS A 271 -14.04 -15.36 25.24
CA LYS A 271 -15.25 -14.56 25.52
C LYS A 271 -16.32 -14.75 24.44
N LEU A 272 -15.93 -14.73 23.16
CA LEU A 272 -16.84 -15.02 22.04
C LEU A 272 -17.43 -16.43 22.16
N CYS A 273 -16.62 -17.47 22.39
CA CYS A 273 -17.11 -18.84 22.59
C CYS A 273 -17.98 -18.99 23.86
N ARG A 274 -17.78 -18.16 24.90
CA ARG A 274 -18.67 -18.14 26.08
C ARG A 274 -20.00 -17.43 25.81
N LEU A 275 -20.03 -16.44 24.93
CA LEU A 275 -21.27 -15.78 24.47
C LEU A 275 -22.09 -16.64 23.49
N VAL A 276 -21.45 -17.61 22.83
CA VAL A 276 -22.10 -18.61 21.96
C VAL A 276 -22.60 -19.83 22.75
N ARG A 277 -22.32 -19.92 24.06
CA ARG A 277 -22.90 -20.98 24.91
C ARG A 277 -24.39 -20.67 25.13
N PRO A 278 -25.33 -21.52 24.68
CA PRO A 278 -26.75 -21.25 24.87
C PRO A 278 -27.09 -21.20 26.36
N GLN A 279 -28.00 -20.31 26.72
CA GLN A 279 -28.56 -20.22 28.06
C GLN A 279 -29.36 -21.50 28.34
N GLN A 280 -28.75 -22.43 29.07
CA GLN A 280 -29.43 -23.67 29.46
C GLN A 280 -30.44 -23.35 30.55
N ASP A 281 -31.73 -23.49 30.23
CA ASP A 281 -32.85 -23.04 31.07
C ASP A 281 -32.79 -23.60 32.50
N GLN A 282 -32.69 -22.70 33.47
CA GLN A 282 -32.96 -23.00 34.89
C GLN A 282 -34.45 -22.83 35.19
N THR A 283 -35.29 -23.62 34.51
CA THR A 283 -36.75 -23.53 34.63
C THR A 283 -37.30 -24.73 35.40
N THR A 284 -37.82 -24.46 36.60
CA THR A 284 -38.56 -25.40 37.48
C THR A 284 -37.75 -26.44 38.27
N ARG A 285 -37.44 -26.11 39.54
CA ARG A 285 -38.17 -26.68 40.70
C ARG A 285 -37.74 -26.03 42.01
N GLN A 286 -38.71 -25.45 42.71
CA GLN A 286 -38.62 -25.09 44.13
C GLN A 286 -39.91 -25.55 44.81
N PRO A 287 -39.82 -26.13 46.01
CA PRO A 287 -40.87 -25.94 47.00
C PRO A 287 -40.33 -25.44 48.35
N SER A 288 -41.16 -24.59 48.97
CA SER A 288 -41.10 -24.05 50.34
C SER A 288 -41.01 -25.19 51.41
N MET A 289 -40.52 -25.02 52.65
CA MET A 289 -40.92 -24.02 53.66
C MET A 289 -39.96 -23.84 54.86
N ALA A 290 -40.04 -22.64 55.47
CA ALA A 290 -40.03 -22.29 56.91
C ALA A 290 -38.93 -22.74 57.91
N ALA A 291 -38.16 -21.76 58.40
CA ALA A 291 -37.86 -21.49 59.84
C ALA A 291 -37.23 -20.06 59.93
N VAL A 292 -37.93 -19.02 60.42
CA VAL A 292 -38.05 -18.52 61.81
C VAL A 292 -36.78 -17.78 62.36
N SER A 293 -37.03 -16.68 63.08
CA SER A 293 -36.10 -15.56 63.46
C SER A 293 -35.49 -15.77 64.89
N PRO A 294 -34.78 -14.83 65.60
CA PRO A 294 -34.52 -13.38 65.35
C PRO A 294 -33.17 -12.72 65.80
N LYS A 295 -32.94 -11.46 65.34
CA LYS A 295 -32.08 -10.37 65.92
C LYS A 295 -30.54 -10.61 65.91
N THR A 296 -29.62 -9.60 65.93
CA THR A 296 -29.62 -8.31 66.67
C THR A 296 -28.82 -7.15 66.00
N ARG A 297 -29.48 -5.97 65.89
CA ARG A 297 -29.08 -4.54 66.05
C ARG A 297 -27.59 -4.06 66.07
N ALA A 298 -27.39 -2.85 65.50
CA ALA A 298 -26.27 -1.87 65.67
C ALA A 298 -24.94 -2.16 64.91
N SER A 299 -24.09 -1.20 64.51
CA SER A 299 -24.06 0.29 64.64
C SER A 299 -23.29 0.97 63.48
N ALA A 300 -23.33 2.30 63.39
CA ALA A 300 -22.55 3.18 62.50
C ALA A 300 -22.26 4.53 63.21
N PRO A 301 -21.49 5.51 62.66
CA PRO A 301 -20.62 5.49 61.48
C PRO A 301 -19.13 5.41 61.91
N PRO A 302 -18.15 6.35 61.74
CA PRO A 302 -18.12 7.69 61.11
C PRO A 302 -17.29 7.84 59.81
N ASP A 303 -17.80 8.75 58.98
CA ASP A 303 -17.18 9.75 58.08
C ASP A 303 -15.65 9.90 57.94
N ARG A 304 -15.18 10.19 56.71
CA ARG A 304 -13.99 11.02 56.45
C ARG A 304 -13.98 11.64 55.04
N ASP A 305 -14.35 12.91 54.96
CA ASP A 305 -14.19 13.78 53.78
C ASP A 305 -12.71 13.98 53.39
N ASN A 306 -12.45 14.25 52.11
CA ASN A 306 -11.25 14.94 51.61
C ASN A 306 -11.37 15.29 50.12
N ARG A 307 -12.30 16.20 49.82
CA ARG A 307 -12.23 17.08 48.64
C ARG A 307 -10.92 17.89 48.66
N PHE A 308 -10.26 18.02 47.51
CA PHE A 308 -9.17 18.97 47.31
C PHE A 308 -9.32 19.66 45.95
N ASP A 309 -10.02 20.79 45.96
CA ASP A 309 -10.05 21.73 44.85
C ASP A 309 -8.73 22.55 44.86
N MET A 310 -8.30 23.06 43.71
CA MET A 310 -7.12 23.94 43.63
C MET A 310 -7.22 24.91 42.46
N ASP A 311 -8.05 25.93 42.63
CA ASP A 311 -8.02 27.12 41.77
C ASP A 311 -6.73 27.93 42.02
N VAL A 312 -6.10 28.41 40.95
CA VAL A 312 -5.12 29.49 41.01
C VAL A 312 -5.39 30.44 39.85
N GLU A 313 -5.79 31.65 40.19
CA GLU A 313 -6.14 32.74 39.28
C GLU A 313 -4.93 33.69 39.10
N GLY A 314 -4.82 34.37 37.95
CA GLY A 314 -3.81 35.41 37.74
C GLY A 314 -3.30 35.57 36.30
N LEU A 315 -3.80 36.58 35.59
CA LEU A 315 -3.08 37.18 34.46
C LEU A 315 -1.96 38.11 34.97
N PRO A 316 -1.04 38.53 34.09
CA PRO A 316 -1.06 39.95 33.75
C PRO A 316 -1.13 40.23 32.23
N GLU A 317 -1.15 41.54 31.93
CA GLU A 317 -1.69 42.11 30.71
C GLU A 317 -0.75 42.14 29.49
N LYS A 318 -1.30 42.66 28.39
CA LYS A 318 -0.68 42.90 27.09
C LYS A 318 0.20 44.16 27.12
N PRO A 319 1.05 44.38 26.11
CA PRO A 319 0.97 45.68 25.44
C PRO A 319 0.77 45.57 23.93
N SER A 320 0.10 46.57 23.36
CA SER A 320 -0.09 46.73 21.90
C SER A 320 0.73 47.92 21.43
N ILE A 321 1.42 47.81 20.29
CA ILE A 321 2.04 48.95 19.62
C ILE A 321 1.61 48.95 18.14
N THR A 322 1.12 50.10 17.69
CA THR A 322 0.67 50.37 16.32
C THR A 322 1.62 51.32 15.61
N SER A 323 2.05 50.99 14.39
CA SER A 323 2.34 51.99 13.35
C SER A 323 2.55 51.37 11.96
N SER A 324 1.87 51.95 10.97
CA SER A 324 2.34 52.09 9.58
C SER A 324 2.66 53.60 9.38
N PRO A 325 3.34 54.09 8.31
CA PRO A 325 2.84 53.95 6.93
C PRO A 325 3.89 53.98 5.78
N SER A 326 3.37 53.95 4.55
CA SER A 326 3.90 54.58 3.32
C SER A 326 5.06 53.94 2.53
N GLY A 327 4.90 53.99 1.20
CA GLY A 327 5.92 53.72 0.18
C GLY A 327 5.75 52.38 -0.56
N SER A 328 5.52 52.24 -1.87
CA SER A 328 5.06 53.06 -3.03
C SER A 328 5.77 52.50 -4.28
N LEU A 329 5.07 52.40 -5.42
CA LEU A 329 5.60 51.99 -6.74
C LEU A 329 6.05 50.51 -6.86
N SER A 330 5.85 49.79 -7.97
CA SER A 330 5.12 50.10 -9.23
C SER A 330 4.45 48.84 -9.79
N GLU A 331 3.37 49.04 -10.55
CA GLU A 331 2.83 48.04 -11.48
C GLU A 331 3.75 47.85 -12.70
N HIS A 332 3.66 46.67 -13.35
CA HIS A 332 3.84 46.59 -14.81
C HIS A 332 3.15 45.36 -15.43
N GLU A 333 1.95 45.58 -15.95
CA GLU A 333 1.42 44.82 -17.10
C GLU A 333 2.05 45.40 -18.41
N HIS A 334 1.87 44.89 -19.64
CA HIS A 334 0.87 44.00 -20.26
C HIS A 334 1.59 43.18 -21.42
N PRO A 335 0.98 42.51 -22.44
CA PRO A 335 1.33 41.12 -22.75
C PRO A 335 1.79 40.80 -24.21
N PRO A 336 1.06 40.12 -25.14
CA PRO A 336 1.65 38.98 -25.87
C PRO A 336 1.67 39.10 -27.42
N ARG A 337 2.28 38.12 -28.11
CA ARG A 337 2.07 37.83 -29.55
C ARG A 337 2.41 36.37 -29.93
N HIS A 338 1.78 35.85 -30.99
CA HIS A 338 1.97 34.50 -31.54
C HIS A 338 2.96 34.52 -32.76
N PRO A 339 2.92 33.60 -33.77
CA PRO A 339 3.95 32.57 -33.97
C PRO A 339 4.60 32.60 -35.37
N PRO A 340 5.40 31.59 -35.74
CA PRO A 340 5.45 31.17 -37.15
C PRO A 340 5.45 29.64 -37.42
N LEU A 341 4.51 29.25 -38.28
CA LEU A 341 4.60 28.32 -39.42
C LEU A 341 5.67 27.19 -39.47
N VAL A 342 5.16 25.95 -39.43
CA VAL A 342 5.29 24.89 -40.47
C VAL A 342 6.55 24.82 -41.35
N HIS A 343 7.24 23.67 -41.31
CA HIS A 343 7.82 23.02 -42.50
C HIS A 343 7.90 21.48 -42.31
N ALA A 344 7.57 20.73 -43.37
CA ALA A 344 7.90 19.30 -43.55
C ALA A 344 8.83 19.19 -44.78
N PRO A 345 9.68 18.14 -44.92
CA PRO A 345 9.25 16.83 -45.48
C PRO A 345 10.14 15.66 -44.96
N PRO A 346 10.28 14.48 -45.63
CA PRO A 346 9.45 13.82 -46.65
C PRO A 346 8.95 12.42 -46.23
N HIS A 347 8.09 11.82 -47.08
CA HIS A 347 7.85 10.38 -47.06
C HIS A 347 9.14 9.59 -47.35
N ARG A 348 9.24 8.36 -46.81
CA ARG A 348 10.21 7.36 -47.24
C ARG A 348 9.60 5.98 -47.24
N ASP A 349 9.26 5.49 -48.42
CA ASP A 349 8.80 4.12 -48.58
C ASP A 349 9.85 3.12 -48.11
N ARG A 350 9.43 2.16 -47.27
CA ARG A 350 10.17 0.93 -47.02
C ARG A 350 9.20 -0.25 -47.01
N THR A 351 9.60 -1.24 -47.80
CA THR A 351 9.00 -2.55 -47.98
C THR A 351 8.69 -3.25 -46.64
N PRO A 352 7.65 -4.10 -46.58
CA PRO A 352 7.27 -4.81 -45.36
C PRO A 352 8.39 -5.76 -44.91
N SER A 353 8.97 -5.51 -43.74
CA SER A 353 10.04 -6.32 -43.16
C SER A 353 9.53 -7.20 -42.03
N ILE A 354 9.15 -8.43 -42.39
CA ILE A 354 9.25 -9.67 -41.58
C ILE A 354 9.19 -9.46 -40.05
N ALA A 355 7.97 -9.38 -39.50
CA ALA A 355 7.69 -9.46 -38.07
C ALA A 355 6.33 -10.13 -37.77
N SER A 356 5.82 -10.95 -38.68
CA SER A 356 4.42 -11.45 -38.70
C SER A 356 4.29 -12.92 -38.26
N LEU A 357 4.95 -13.30 -37.16
CA LEU A 357 4.96 -14.63 -36.53
C LEU A 357 5.19 -14.44 -35.03
N HIS A 358 4.40 -14.95 -34.07
CA HIS A 358 3.19 -15.78 -34.12
C HIS A 358 2.17 -15.32 -33.06
N PHE A 359 0.87 -15.34 -33.36
CA PHE A 359 -0.09 -16.21 -32.64
C PHE A 359 -1.38 -16.43 -33.45
N GLN A 360 -1.27 -17.15 -34.58
CA GLN A 360 -2.42 -17.57 -35.37
C GLN A 360 -2.88 -18.96 -34.86
N PRO A 361 -4.17 -19.16 -34.54
CA PRO A 361 -4.67 -20.46 -34.09
C PRO A 361 -4.64 -21.49 -35.23
N PRO A 362 -4.56 -22.80 -34.93
CA PRO A 362 -4.69 -23.84 -35.94
C PRO A 362 -6.12 -23.86 -36.49
N ASP A 363 -6.25 -23.98 -37.81
CA ASP A 363 -7.55 -24.01 -38.50
C ASP A 363 -8.39 -25.22 -38.07
N ALA A 364 -9.63 -24.95 -37.66
CA ALA A 364 -10.61 -26.00 -37.36
C ALA A 364 -11.21 -26.57 -38.65
N SER A 365 -10.54 -27.55 -39.24
CA SER A 365 -11.11 -28.36 -40.34
C SER A 365 -12.26 -29.25 -39.81
N PRO A 366 -13.33 -29.45 -40.60
CA PRO A 366 -14.55 -30.06 -40.11
C PRO A 366 -14.43 -31.58 -39.95
N ILE A 367 -14.85 -32.11 -38.79
CA ILE A 367 -15.04 -33.55 -38.60
C ILE A 367 -16.26 -33.98 -39.42
N SER A 368 -16.04 -34.81 -40.44
CA SER A 368 -17.08 -35.41 -41.26
C SER A 368 -17.81 -36.53 -40.50
N THR A 369 -19.13 -36.56 -40.68
CA THR A 369 -20.04 -37.60 -40.15
C THR A 369 -19.85 -38.96 -40.84
N ILE A 370 -20.53 -39.98 -40.29
CA ILE A 370 -20.75 -41.36 -40.79
C ILE A 370 -19.73 -42.39 -40.28
N GLY A 371 -20.25 -43.48 -39.70
CA GLY A 371 -19.53 -44.60 -39.08
C GLY A 371 -20.46 -45.36 -38.13
#